data_AF-A0A955AER3-F1
#
_entry.id   AF-A0A955AER3-F1
#
_cell.length_a   1.000
_cell.length_b   1.000
_cell.length_c   1.000
_cell.angle_alpha   90.00
_cell.angle_beta   90.00
_cell.angle_gamma   90.00
#
_symmetry.space_group_name_H-M   'P 1'
#
loop_
_entity.id
_entity.type
_entity.pdbx_description
1 polymer ?
#
loop_
_entity_poly.entity_id
_entity_poly.type
_entity_poly.pdbx_seq_one_letter_code
_entity_poly.pdbx_strand_id
1 'polypeptide(L)'
;LGPKYNPLIVENSAGSRPNGDNPNTYAELKVDAMSPPTDVDPARLQRRLQMWKRQEDRYLRDHPHGNALMHGEVYNAAIDLMNSPAGRVFDLSQEPAALRDKYGRGVFGQGCLLARRLIEEGVPCIEVSLGGSADGVGWDTHADNFATVQRLSAELDAGWSSLLSDLHERGLLETTTILWMGEFGRTPKINNNAGRDHFPQAWTC
;
A
#
# COMPACT_ATOMS: atom_id res chain seq x y z
N LEU A 1 9.05 13.81 13.96
CA LEU A 1 8.98 12.36 14.23
C LEU A 1 10.23 11.64 13.73
N GLY A 2 10.78 11.99 12.56
CA GLY A 2 12.07 11.45 12.10
C GLY A 2 11.91 10.09 11.40
N PRO A 3 12.89 9.67 10.57
CA PRO A 3 12.83 8.48 9.71
C PRO A 3 12.34 7.18 10.34
N LYS A 4 12.52 6.97 11.65
CA LYS A 4 11.99 5.83 12.39
C LYS A 4 10.46 5.66 12.27
N TYR A 5 9.72 6.73 11.96
CA TYR A 5 8.27 6.73 11.83
C TYR A 5 7.80 6.98 10.38
N ASN A 6 8.70 6.88 9.40
CA ASN A 6 8.30 6.97 8.01
C ASN A 6 7.41 5.76 7.65
N PRO A 7 6.29 5.98 6.92
CA PRO A 7 5.46 4.87 6.48
C PRO A 7 6.21 4.01 5.49
N LEU A 8 5.94 2.70 5.53
CA LEU A 8 6.36 1.79 4.49
C LEU A 8 5.35 1.89 3.34
N ILE A 9 5.83 2.28 2.15
CA ILE A 9 4.98 2.39 0.97
C ILE A 9 5.00 1.07 0.22
N VAL A 10 3.81 0.56 -0.10
CA VAL A 10 3.61 -0.62 -0.94
C VAL A 10 3.01 -0.12 -2.26
N GLU A 11 3.75 -0.26 -3.34
CA GLU A 11 3.32 0.20 -4.66
C GLU A 11 3.16 -0.97 -5.63
N ASN A 12 2.44 -0.72 -6.72
CA ASN A 12 2.39 -1.65 -7.83
C ASN A 12 3.75 -1.60 -8.57
N SER A 13 4.53 -2.68 -8.45
CA SER A 13 5.92 -2.74 -8.93
C SER A 13 6.09 -2.75 -10.45
N ALA A 14 5.00 -2.88 -11.20
CA ALA A 14 4.99 -2.58 -12.61
C ALA A 14 4.44 -1.18 -12.80
N GLY A 15 5.23 -0.26 -13.38
CA GLY A 15 4.72 0.98 -14.02
C GLY A 15 3.74 0.71 -15.19
N SER A 16 3.27 -0.52 -15.30
CA SER A 16 2.17 -0.98 -16.13
C SER A 16 0.86 -0.61 -15.45
N ARG A 17 -0.14 -0.27 -16.27
CA ARG A 17 -1.53 -0.10 -15.85
C ARG A 17 -1.94 -1.27 -14.92
N PRO A 18 -2.88 -1.10 -13.97
CA PRO A 18 -3.41 -2.11 -13.05
C PRO A 18 -3.94 -3.40 -13.70
N ASN A 19 -3.96 -3.48 -15.03
CA ASN A 19 -3.91 -4.72 -15.77
C ASN A 19 -2.73 -4.62 -16.75
N GLY A 20 -1.64 -5.35 -16.52
CA GLY A 20 -0.62 -5.52 -17.56
C GLY A 20 -1.24 -6.28 -18.72
N ASP A 21 -1.87 -5.59 -19.67
CA ASP A 21 -2.57 -6.08 -20.87
C ASP A 21 -3.57 -7.25 -20.70
N ASN A 22 -3.75 -7.79 -19.48
CA ASN A 22 -4.53 -8.99 -19.18
C ASN A 22 -5.38 -8.80 -17.91
N PRO A 23 -6.72 -8.80 -18.02
CA PRO A 23 -7.63 -8.65 -16.87
C PRO A 23 -7.63 -9.86 -15.91
N ASN A 24 -6.93 -10.95 -16.25
CA ASN A 24 -6.84 -12.16 -15.43
C ASN A 24 -5.60 -12.21 -14.54
N THR A 25 -4.86 -11.11 -14.37
CA THR A 25 -3.70 -11.07 -13.46
C THR A 25 -3.98 -10.21 -12.23
N TYR A 26 -3.44 -10.62 -11.07
CA TYR A 26 -3.54 -9.80 -9.86
C TYR A 26 -2.55 -8.63 -9.92
N ALA A 27 -2.95 -7.48 -9.37
CA ALA A 27 -2.02 -6.37 -9.11
C ALA A 27 -0.87 -6.83 -8.21
N GLU A 28 0.36 -6.49 -8.58
CA GLU A 28 1.57 -6.95 -7.90
C GLU A 28 2.07 -5.88 -6.92
N LEU A 29 1.52 -5.94 -5.70
CA LEU A 29 1.92 -5.10 -4.58
C LEU A 29 3.28 -5.55 -4.05
N LYS A 30 4.28 -4.69 -4.15
CA LYS A 30 5.60 -4.92 -3.56
C LYS A 30 6.06 -3.71 -2.76
N VAL A 31 6.87 -4.00 -1.76
CA VAL A 31 7.69 -2.99 -1.10
C VAL A 31 8.97 -2.86 -1.93
N ASP A 32 9.24 -1.68 -2.45
CA ASP A 32 10.30 -1.38 -3.44
C ASP A 32 11.74 -1.60 -2.93
N ALA A 33 11.92 -2.21 -1.76
CA ALA A 33 13.21 -2.44 -1.12
C ALA A 33 13.36 -3.83 -0.46
N MET A 34 12.44 -4.77 -0.66
CA MET A 34 12.50 -6.08 0.04
C MET A 34 13.27 -7.17 -0.69
N SER A 35 13.59 -7.01 -1.98
CA SER A 35 14.36 -7.99 -2.74
C SER A 35 15.73 -7.45 -3.10
N PRO A 36 16.83 -8.19 -2.84
CA PRO A 36 18.14 -7.81 -3.36
C PRO A 36 18.15 -7.86 -4.89
N PRO A 37 19.01 -7.07 -5.56
CA PRO A 37 19.18 -7.15 -7.00
C PRO A 37 19.48 -8.59 -7.44
N THR A 38 18.91 -9.02 -8.57
CA THR A 38 18.98 -10.41 -9.04
C THR A 38 20.40 -10.89 -9.35
N ASP A 39 21.35 -9.98 -9.57
CA ASP A 39 22.78 -10.25 -9.78
C ASP A 39 23.59 -10.38 -8.48
N VAL A 40 22.96 -10.23 -7.32
CA VAL A 40 23.62 -10.27 -6.01
C VAL A 40 23.27 -11.56 -5.30
N ASP A 41 24.22 -12.51 -5.28
CA ASP A 41 24.06 -13.72 -4.48
C ASP A 41 24.01 -13.40 -2.97
N PRO A 42 23.39 -14.28 -2.14
CA PRO A 42 23.24 -14.02 -0.70
C PRO A 42 24.56 -13.80 0.04
N ALA A 43 25.64 -14.49 -0.35
CA ALA A 43 26.95 -14.34 0.29
C ALA A 43 27.58 -12.98 -0.04
N ARG A 44 27.42 -12.51 -1.28
CA ARG A 44 27.85 -11.18 -1.74
C ARG A 44 27.03 -10.09 -1.05
N LEU A 45 25.73 -10.27 -0.87
CA LEU A 45 24.87 -9.35 -0.11
C LEU A 45 25.34 -9.26 1.35
N GLN A 46 25.50 -10.41 2.02
CA GLN A 46 25.93 -10.45 3.41
C GLN A 46 27.29 -9.77 3.60
N ARG A 47 28.25 -10.00 2.71
CA ARG A 47 29.56 -9.34 2.73
C ARG A 47 29.44 -7.83 2.55
N ARG A 48 28.56 -7.35 1.66
CA ARG A 48 28.30 -5.92 1.46
C ARG A 48 27.68 -5.28 2.71
N LEU A 49 26.69 -5.93 3.33
CA LEU A 49 26.07 -5.46 4.56
C LEU A 49 27.09 -5.36 5.72
N GLN A 50 27.99 -6.35 5.84
CA GLN A 50 29.06 -6.32 6.83
C GLN A 50 30.10 -5.21 6.57
N MET A 51 30.40 -4.91 5.30
CA MET A 51 31.29 -3.80 4.94
C MET A 51 30.64 -2.45 5.22
N TRP A 52 29.37 -2.30 4.84
CA TRP A 52 28.57 -1.12 5.12
C TRP A 52 28.50 -0.86 6.63
N LYS A 53 28.07 -1.85 7.43
CA LYS A 53 27.97 -1.72 8.89
C LYS A 53 29.28 -1.29 9.54
N ARG A 54 30.42 -1.82 9.09
CA ARG A 54 31.75 -1.41 9.58
C ARG A 54 32.11 0.04 9.24
N GLN A 55 31.67 0.54 8.08
CA GLN A 55 31.88 1.95 7.70
C GLN A 55 30.95 2.87 8.48
N GLU A 56 29.68 2.46 8.61
CA GLU A 56 28.65 3.18 9.37
C GLU A 56 29.06 3.31 10.85
N ASP A 57 29.40 2.20 11.51
CA ASP A 57 29.85 2.18 12.91
C ASP A 57 31.09 3.06 13.12
N ARG A 58 31.99 3.11 12.13
CA ARG A 58 33.15 4.00 12.19
C ARG A 58 32.74 5.46 12.11
N TYR A 59 31.87 5.79 11.16
CA TYR A 59 31.40 7.15 10.94
C TYR A 59 30.59 7.68 12.13
N LEU A 60 29.71 6.84 12.71
CA LEU A 60 28.88 7.17 13.87
C LEU A 60 29.68 7.39 15.16
N ARG A 61 30.87 6.77 15.30
CA ARG A 61 31.78 7.09 16.41
C ARG A 61 32.24 8.54 16.39
N ASP A 62 32.50 9.06 15.20
CA ASP A 62 32.99 10.43 15.00
C ASP A 62 31.83 11.43 14.86
N HIS A 63 30.63 10.96 14.49
CA HIS A 63 29.44 11.77 14.22
C HIS A 63 28.16 11.16 14.84
N PRO A 64 28.01 11.12 16.17
CA PRO A 64 26.93 10.41 16.85
C PRO A 64 25.55 11.10 16.80
N HIS A 65 25.36 12.12 15.97
CA HIS A 65 24.16 12.95 15.94
C HIS A 65 23.71 13.31 14.53
N GLY A 66 22.44 13.71 14.39
CA GLY A 66 21.88 14.23 13.14
C GLY A 66 21.68 13.16 12.07
N ASN A 67 21.91 13.53 10.80
CA ASN A 67 21.58 12.71 9.63
C ASN A 67 22.34 11.37 9.58
N ALA A 68 23.53 11.30 10.17
CA ALA A 68 24.34 10.08 10.24
C ALA A 68 23.61 8.96 11.00
N LEU A 69 23.11 9.28 12.20
CA LEU A 69 22.38 8.33 13.03
C LEU A 69 21.07 7.89 12.35
N MET A 70 20.37 8.84 11.73
CA MET A 70 19.15 8.58 10.96
C MET A 70 19.38 7.63 9.78
N HIS A 71 20.50 7.78 9.07
CA HIS A 71 20.86 6.91 7.95
C HIS A 71 21.02 5.45 8.42
N GLY A 72 21.79 5.22 9.48
CA GLY A 72 21.97 3.89 10.07
C GLY A 72 20.66 3.25 10.53
N GLU A 73 19.75 4.02 11.14
CA GLU A 73 18.43 3.52 11.58
C GLU A 73 17.56 3.03 10.42
N VAL A 74 17.49 3.80 9.31
CA VAL A 74 16.71 3.42 8.13
C VAL A 74 17.23 2.13 7.50
N TYR A 75 18.55 2.02 7.34
CA TYR A 75 19.16 0.83 6.75
C TYR A 75 19.00 -0.41 7.63
N ASN A 76 19.20 -0.29 8.95
CA ASN A 76 18.98 -1.42 9.86
C ASN A 76 17.52 -1.88 9.83
N ALA A 77 16.55 -0.95 9.85
CA ALA A 77 15.13 -1.30 9.75
C ALA A 77 14.79 -2.02 8.43
N ALA A 78 15.36 -1.59 7.30
CA ALA A 78 15.18 -2.27 6.02
C ALA A 78 15.80 -3.68 6.01
N ILE A 79 17.00 -3.85 6.56
CA ILE A 79 17.68 -5.15 6.68
C ILE A 79 16.88 -6.09 7.60
N ASP A 80 16.37 -5.58 8.71
CA ASP A 80 15.57 -6.37 9.65
C ASP A 80 14.27 -6.82 8.98
N LEU A 81 13.58 -5.92 8.25
CA LEU A 81 12.38 -6.26 7.50
C LEU A 81 12.66 -7.36 6.45
N MET A 82 13.73 -7.22 5.66
CA MET A 82 14.15 -8.20 4.64
C MET A 82 14.45 -9.58 5.23
N ASN A 83 15.05 -9.64 6.42
CA ASN A 83 15.45 -10.89 7.06
C ASN A 83 14.37 -11.47 7.99
N SER A 84 13.35 -10.67 8.32
CA SER A 84 12.27 -11.10 9.21
C SER A 84 11.24 -11.98 8.49
N PRO A 85 10.53 -12.85 9.23
CA PRO A 85 9.32 -13.50 8.72
C PRO A 85 8.24 -12.51 8.26
N ALA A 86 8.31 -11.24 8.70
CA ALA A 86 7.32 -10.20 8.38
C ALA A 86 7.27 -9.89 6.87
N GLY A 87 8.34 -10.18 6.11
CA GLY A 87 8.30 -10.10 4.65
C GLY A 87 7.20 -10.98 4.02
N ARG A 88 6.82 -12.09 4.66
CA ARG A 88 5.77 -13.01 4.16
C ARG A 88 4.38 -12.38 4.17
N VAL A 89 4.15 -11.35 4.99
CA VAL A 89 2.86 -10.65 5.12
C VAL A 89 2.53 -9.93 3.81
N PHE A 90 3.55 -9.45 3.11
CA PHE A 90 3.43 -8.79 1.81
C PHE A 90 3.28 -9.75 0.62
N ASP A 91 3.55 -11.05 0.81
CA ASP A 91 3.42 -12.05 -0.25
C ASP A 91 1.97 -12.56 -0.37
N LEU A 92 1.13 -11.82 -1.10
CA LEU A 92 -0.27 -12.20 -1.35
C LEU A 92 -0.44 -13.51 -2.15
N SER A 93 0.62 -14.07 -2.73
CA SER A 93 0.53 -15.37 -3.43
C SER A 93 0.26 -16.54 -2.48
N GLN A 94 0.49 -16.36 -1.18
CA GLN A 94 0.17 -17.34 -0.13
C GLN A 94 -1.35 -17.47 0.13
N GLU A 95 -2.15 -16.52 -0.35
CA GLU A 95 -3.61 -16.54 -0.16
C GLU A 95 -4.30 -17.36 -1.27
N PRO A 96 -5.37 -18.11 -0.96
CA PRO A 96 -6.13 -18.84 -1.97
C PRO A 96 -6.65 -17.92 -3.07
N ALA A 97 -6.56 -18.36 -4.34
CA ALA A 97 -7.00 -17.57 -5.49
C ALA A 97 -8.48 -17.12 -5.37
N ALA A 98 -9.35 -17.99 -4.86
CA ALA A 98 -10.76 -17.67 -4.63
C ALA A 98 -10.94 -16.50 -3.64
N LEU A 99 -10.08 -16.40 -2.62
CA LEU A 99 -10.11 -15.30 -1.66
C LEU A 99 -9.60 -14.01 -2.30
N ARG A 100 -8.51 -14.09 -3.06
CA ARG A 100 -7.98 -12.94 -3.81
C ARG A 100 -8.98 -12.41 -4.83
N ASP A 101 -9.77 -13.29 -5.43
CA ASP A 101 -10.84 -12.93 -6.37
C ASP A 101 -12.03 -12.25 -5.67
N LYS A 102 -12.39 -12.69 -4.47
CA LYS A 102 -13.44 -12.06 -3.64
C LYS A 102 -13.11 -10.59 -3.35
N TYR A 103 -11.86 -10.29 -3.00
CA TYR A 103 -11.38 -8.93 -2.77
C TYR A 103 -11.26 -8.09 -4.06
N GLY A 104 -11.16 -8.73 -5.23
CA GLY A 104 -10.92 -8.08 -6.51
C GLY A 104 -9.44 -8.03 -6.89
N ARG A 105 -9.15 -8.21 -8.19
CA ARG A 105 -7.78 -8.37 -8.72
C ARG A 105 -7.00 -7.06 -8.85
N GLY A 106 -7.68 -5.91 -8.77
CA GLY A 106 -7.08 -4.58 -8.87
C GLY A 106 -6.28 -4.18 -7.63
N VAL A 107 -5.60 -3.04 -7.74
CA VAL A 107 -4.70 -2.51 -6.70
C VAL A 107 -5.44 -2.31 -5.37
N PHE A 108 -6.63 -1.73 -5.40
CA PHE A 108 -7.40 -1.48 -4.18
C PHE A 108 -7.81 -2.78 -3.47
N GLY A 109 -8.38 -3.73 -4.22
CA GLY A 109 -8.80 -5.02 -3.68
C GLY A 109 -7.65 -5.81 -3.06
N GLN A 110 -6.53 -5.92 -3.77
CA GLN A 110 -5.33 -6.55 -3.24
C GLN A 110 -4.74 -5.75 -2.06
N GLY A 111 -4.87 -4.42 -2.04
CA GLY A 111 -4.47 -3.56 -0.93
C GLY A 111 -5.30 -3.81 0.33
N CYS A 112 -6.61 -3.98 0.20
CA CYS A 112 -7.51 -4.38 1.29
C CYS A 112 -7.13 -5.77 1.84
N LEU A 113 -6.80 -6.73 0.96
CA LEU A 113 -6.34 -8.06 1.38
C LEU A 113 -5.01 -7.99 2.16
N LEU A 114 -4.06 -7.17 1.70
CA LEU A 114 -2.82 -6.92 2.41
C LEU A 114 -3.07 -6.25 3.77
N ALA A 115 -3.98 -5.28 3.83
CA ALA A 115 -4.37 -4.64 5.08
C ALA A 115 -4.90 -5.66 6.09
N ARG A 116 -5.75 -6.62 5.67
CA ARG A 116 -6.20 -7.71 6.54
C ARG A 116 -5.03 -8.48 7.16
N ARG A 117 -4.02 -8.83 6.37
CA ARG A 117 -2.82 -9.54 6.86
C ARG A 117 -1.98 -8.69 7.81
N LEU A 118 -1.85 -7.39 7.52
CA LEU A 118 -1.12 -6.45 8.39
C LEU A 118 -1.85 -6.26 9.73
N ILE A 119 -3.18 -6.26 9.74
CA ILE A 119 -4.00 -6.23 10.98
C ILE A 119 -3.75 -7.49 11.80
N GLU A 120 -3.72 -8.67 11.18
CA GLU A 120 -3.44 -9.95 11.85
C GLU A 120 -2.06 -9.97 12.54
N GLU A 121 -1.10 -9.25 11.97
CA GLU A 121 0.28 -9.10 12.48
C GLU A 121 0.42 -7.93 13.46
N GLY A 122 -0.68 -7.23 13.77
CA GLY A 122 -0.72 -6.16 14.76
C GLY A 122 -0.15 -4.82 14.30
N VAL A 123 -0.13 -4.56 12.98
CA VAL A 123 0.29 -3.25 12.46
C VAL A 123 -0.70 -2.17 12.91
N PRO A 124 -0.24 -1.11 13.58
CA PRO A 124 -1.12 -0.19 14.31
C PRO A 124 -1.85 0.83 13.44
N CYS A 125 -1.34 1.11 12.24
CA CYS A 125 -1.93 2.07 11.32
C CYS A 125 -1.65 1.64 9.88
N ILE A 126 -2.71 1.52 9.08
CA ILE A 126 -2.67 1.06 7.70
C ILE A 126 -3.55 2.00 6.88
N GLU A 127 -3.02 2.49 5.76
CA GLU A 127 -3.76 3.30 4.81
C GLU A 127 -3.86 2.53 3.49
N VAL A 128 -5.08 2.48 2.94
CA VAL A 128 -5.35 1.89 1.62
C VAL A 128 -6.07 2.94 0.80
N SER A 129 -5.45 3.37 -0.30
CA SER A 129 -6.05 4.36 -1.21
C SER A 129 -6.83 3.69 -2.33
N LEU A 130 -8.04 4.18 -2.60
CA LEU A 130 -8.80 3.87 -3.81
C LEU A 130 -8.70 5.04 -4.78
N GLY A 131 -8.06 4.78 -5.92
CA GLY A 131 -7.74 5.79 -6.91
C GLY A 131 -6.36 6.39 -6.70
N GLY A 132 -5.73 6.77 -7.81
CA GLY A 132 -4.42 7.44 -7.79
C GLY A 132 -3.21 6.52 -7.68
N SER A 133 -2.97 5.68 -8.70
CA SER A 133 -1.67 5.51 -9.37
C SER A 133 -1.79 4.39 -10.43
N ALA A 134 -1.24 4.63 -11.62
CA ALA A 134 -1.32 3.87 -12.88
C ALA A 134 -2.58 4.05 -13.76
N ASP A 135 -3.82 4.09 -13.24
CA ASP A 135 -5.03 4.25 -14.11
C ASP A 135 -5.68 5.63 -14.11
N GLY A 136 -5.24 6.57 -13.26
CA GLY A 136 -5.69 7.97 -13.32
C GLY A 136 -7.16 8.23 -13.00
N VAL A 137 -7.98 7.21 -12.75
CA VAL A 137 -9.39 7.42 -12.40
C VAL A 137 -9.55 7.33 -10.88
N GLY A 138 -9.51 8.49 -10.24
CA GLY A 138 -9.96 8.66 -8.87
C GLY A 138 -11.40 9.17 -8.81
N TRP A 139 -11.81 9.61 -7.64
CA TRP A 139 -13.13 10.19 -7.39
C TRP A 139 -13.29 11.63 -7.94
N ASP A 140 -12.31 12.13 -8.70
CA ASP A 140 -12.26 13.45 -9.33
C ASP A 140 -12.93 13.46 -10.72
N THR A 141 -14.23 13.14 -10.74
CA THR A 141 -15.00 12.87 -11.96
C THR A 141 -15.54 14.13 -12.66
N HIS A 142 -14.65 14.90 -13.29
CA HIS A 142 -15.02 16.12 -14.03
C HIS A 142 -15.76 15.89 -15.36
N ALA A 143 -15.81 14.65 -15.84
CA ALA A 143 -16.58 14.21 -17.01
C ALA A 143 -17.02 12.74 -16.79
N ASP A 144 -18.03 12.29 -17.55
CA ASP A 144 -18.53 10.90 -17.54
C ASP A 144 -18.68 10.29 -16.13
N ASN A 145 -19.28 11.07 -15.22
CA ASN A 145 -19.35 10.73 -13.81
C ASN A 145 -20.14 9.44 -13.57
N PHE A 146 -21.20 9.19 -14.34
CA PHE A 146 -22.08 8.05 -14.09
C PHE A 146 -21.38 6.70 -14.33
N ALA A 147 -20.74 6.54 -15.50
CA ALA A 147 -19.99 5.32 -15.78
C ALA A 147 -18.77 5.19 -14.87
N THR A 148 -18.08 6.30 -14.61
CA THR A 148 -16.89 6.31 -13.77
C THR A 148 -17.21 5.93 -12.32
N VAL A 149 -18.22 6.57 -11.71
CA VAL A 149 -18.64 6.26 -10.33
C VAL A 149 -19.17 4.84 -10.21
N GLN A 150 -19.89 4.33 -11.21
CA GLN A 150 -20.34 2.94 -11.20
C GLN A 150 -19.13 1.98 -11.15
N ARG A 151 -18.10 2.23 -11.96
CA ARG A 151 -16.88 1.41 -11.96
C ARG A 151 -16.12 1.52 -10.64
N LEU A 152 -15.92 2.73 -10.12
CA LEU A 152 -15.25 2.97 -8.84
C LEU A 152 -15.99 2.32 -7.67
N SER A 153 -17.32 2.39 -7.68
CA SER A 153 -18.16 1.78 -6.63
C SER A 153 -18.08 0.26 -6.68
N ALA A 154 -17.97 -0.35 -7.87
CA ALA A 154 -17.80 -1.80 -8.00
C ALA A 154 -16.43 -2.26 -7.47
N GLU A 155 -15.36 -1.50 -7.73
CA GLU A 155 -14.03 -1.79 -7.17
C GLU A 155 -14.00 -1.59 -5.65
N LEU A 156 -14.62 -0.52 -5.17
CA LEU A 156 -14.78 -0.23 -3.75
C LEU A 156 -15.51 -1.37 -3.04
N ASP A 157 -16.69 -1.74 -3.53
CA ASP A 157 -17.56 -2.72 -2.89
C ASP A 157 -16.87 -4.07 -2.74
N ALA A 158 -16.18 -4.55 -3.78
CA ALA A 158 -15.46 -5.82 -3.74
C ALA A 158 -14.36 -5.85 -2.67
N GLY A 159 -13.49 -4.83 -2.63
CA GLY A 159 -12.39 -4.76 -1.67
C GLY A 159 -12.87 -4.51 -0.24
N TRP A 160 -13.77 -3.53 -0.08
CA TRP A 160 -14.23 -3.05 1.22
C TRP A 160 -15.15 -4.05 1.92
N SER A 161 -16.16 -4.58 1.22
CA SER A 161 -17.10 -5.54 1.82
C SER A 161 -16.38 -6.83 2.22
N SER A 162 -15.43 -7.29 1.41
CA SER A 162 -14.60 -8.46 1.71
C SER A 162 -13.74 -8.23 2.94
N LEU A 163 -13.07 -7.08 3.05
CA LEU A 163 -12.29 -6.71 4.22
C LEU A 163 -13.14 -6.70 5.49
N LEU A 164 -14.29 -6.01 5.47
CA LEU A 164 -15.19 -5.95 6.63
C LEU A 164 -15.70 -7.33 7.03
N SER A 165 -16.08 -8.15 6.06
CA SER A 165 -16.56 -9.52 6.32
C SER A 165 -15.48 -10.38 6.95
N ASP A 166 -14.26 -10.37 6.38
CA ASP A 166 -13.13 -11.15 6.90
C ASP A 166 -12.74 -10.69 8.31
N LEU A 167 -12.69 -9.37 8.56
CA LEU A 167 -12.38 -8.85 9.90
C LEU A 167 -13.47 -9.19 10.91
N HIS A 168 -14.74 -9.22 10.50
CA HIS A 168 -15.84 -9.65 11.35
C HIS A 168 -15.74 -11.14 11.69
N GLU A 169 -15.59 -11.99 10.67
CA GLU A 169 -15.48 -13.46 10.82
C GLU A 169 -14.29 -13.87 11.70
N ARG A 170 -13.21 -13.08 11.69
CA ARG A 170 -12.01 -13.29 12.50
C ARG A 170 -12.05 -12.62 13.87
N GLY A 171 -13.12 -11.87 14.20
CA GLY A 171 -13.25 -11.11 15.44
C GLY A 171 -12.30 -9.92 15.56
N LEU A 172 -11.68 -9.48 14.46
CA LEU A 172 -10.71 -8.39 14.44
C LEU A 172 -11.38 -7.01 14.51
N LEU A 173 -12.63 -6.89 14.05
CA LEU A 173 -13.40 -5.63 14.15
C LEU A 173 -13.58 -5.14 15.59
N GLU A 174 -13.55 -6.02 16.58
CA GLU A 174 -13.64 -5.66 18.01
C GLU A 174 -12.44 -4.84 18.49
N THR A 175 -11.32 -4.89 17.75
CA THR A 175 -10.05 -4.25 18.11
C THR A 175 -9.55 -3.26 17.06
N THR A 176 -10.24 -3.16 15.92
CA THR A 176 -9.80 -2.37 14.76
C THR A 176 -10.84 -1.32 14.41
N THR A 177 -10.46 -0.06 14.51
CA THR A 177 -11.27 1.06 13.99
C THR A 177 -11.00 1.23 12.50
N ILE A 178 -12.08 1.25 11.72
CA ILE A 178 -12.02 1.49 10.28
C ILE A 178 -12.58 2.86 9.98
N LEU A 179 -11.82 3.67 9.24
CA LEU A 179 -12.22 4.99 8.78
C LEU A 179 -12.21 5.00 7.25
N TRP A 180 -13.33 5.40 6.66
CA TRP A 180 -13.43 5.70 5.23
C TRP A 180 -13.56 7.21 5.06
N MET A 181 -12.66 7.81 4.30
CA MET A 181 -12.63 9.25 4.09
C MET A 181 -12.17 9.57 2.67
N GLY A 182 -12.76 10.62 2.09
CA GLY A 182 -12.29 11.23 0.85
C GLY A 182 -11.68 12.61 1.09
N GLU A 183 -10.98 13.13 0.08
CA GLU A 183 -10.30 14.43 0.14
C GLU A 183 -11.23 15.63 -0.03
N PHE A 184 -12.16 15.59 -0.99
CA PHE A 184 -12.93 16.75 -1.45
C PHE A 184 -14.34 16.35 -1.91
N GLY A 185 -15.33 17.16 -1.51
CA GLY A 185 -16.71 17.04 -1.98
C GLY A 185 -16.87 17.40 -3.46
N ARG A 186 -17.97 16.92 -4.06
CA ARG A 186 -18.35 17.15 -5.47
C ARG A 186 -19.63 17.96 -5.57
N THR A 187 -19.74 18.86 -6.55
CA THR A 187 -20.92 19.72 -6.70
C THR A 187 -22.21 18.91 -6.78
N PRO A 188 -23.32 19.31 -6.15
CA PRO A 188 -24.62 18.64 -6.31
C PRO A 188 -25.14 18.65 -7.76
N LYS A 189 -24.70 19.64 -8.55
CA LYS A 189 -25.08 19.85 -9.95
C LYS A 189 -24.11 19.12 -10.89
N ILE A 190 -24.67 18.49 -11.92
CA ILE A 190 -23.94 17.90 -13.05
C ILE A 190 -23.51 19.01 -14.03
N ASN A 191 -22.25 19.01 -14.44
CA ASN A 191 -21.70 19.96 -15.41
C ASN A 191 -22.02 19.53 -16.86
N ASN A 192 -21.65 20.35 -17.85
CA ASN A 192 -21.96 20.09 -19.26
C ASN A 192 -21.28 18.84 -19.83
N ASN A 193 -20.27 18.30 -19.16
CA ASN A 193 -19.52 17.10 -19.56
C ASN A 193 -20.06 15.82 -18.88
N ALA A 194 -21.27 15.89 -18.31
CA ALA A 194 -21.82 14.84 -17.44
C ALA A 194 -20.92 14.51 -16.23
N GLY A 195 -20.12 15.47 -15.78
CA GLY A 195 -19.22 15.38 -14.64
C GLY A 195 -19.70 16.17 -13.42
N ARG A 196 -18.84 16.28 -12.40
CA ARG A 196 -19.05 17.10 -11.20
C ARG A 196 -17.77 17.87 -10.87
N ASP A 197 -17.93 19.12 -10.46
CA ASP A 197 -16.81 20.02 -10.15
C ASP A 197 -16.44 19.96 -8.66
N HIS A 198 -15.34 20.62 -8.28
CA HIS A 198 -14.90 20.71 -6.89
C HIS A 198 -15.93 21.44 -6.03
N PHE A 199 -16.25 20.88 -4.86
CA PHE A 199 -17.19 21.49 -3.93
C PHE A 199 -16.70 21.37 -2.48
N PRO A 200 -15.74 22.23 -2.07
CA PRO A 200 -15.13 22.19 -0.73
C PRO A 200 -16.12 22.38 0.41
N GLN A 201 -17.25 23.05 0.16
CA GLN A 201 -18.29 23.25 1.18
C GLN A 201 -19.02 21.95 1.57
N ALA A 202 -18.90 20.88 0.77
CA ALA A 202 -19.52 19.58 1.04
C ALA A 202 -18.53 18.55 1.60
N TRP A 203 -17.51 18.99 2.32
CA TRP A 203 -16.67 18.06 3.08
C TRP A 203 -17.36 17.72 4.40
N THR A 204 -17.86 16.50 4.52
CA THR A 204 -18.32 15.94 5.79
C THR A 204 -17.67 14.59 6.01
N CYS A 205 -16.98 14.45 7.15
CA CYS A 205 -16.57 13.17 7.72
C CYS A 205 -17.77 12.41 8.29
#